data_AF-A0A5D2HN26-F1
#
_entry.id   AF-A0A5D2HN26-F1
#
_cell.length_a   1.000
_cell.length_b   1.000
_cell.length_c   1.000
_cell.angle_alpha   90.00
_cell.angle_beta   90.00
_cell.angle_gamma   90.00
#
_symmetry.space_group_name_H-M   'P 1'
#
loop_
_entity.id
_entity.type
_entity.pdbx_description
1 polymer ?
#
loop_
_entity_poly.entity_id
_entity_poly.type
_entity_poly.pdbx_seq_one_letter_code
_entity_poly.pdbx_strand_id
1 'polypeptide(L)'
;MPIINGRDVIAQAQSGTGKTSMIALTVCQVVDTASREETGALQAAKNKLEKQVEELTWRLQLEKRMRGPDFCMIFVLLFIISCLTLLVDLEEAKTQENAKLQSALQDIQLQFKETKELLAKERETAKKAAEVVPIIQEVSVVDPVMLEKLTNENEKLKSEECLRKERERVSHYLHSSSETKLLEKVQHELLVTYANRLLEKEHSGCRALLRDDKVEDLSRMYRLYCKIPRGLEPVANVFKQHVTAEGTALVQQAKDAVSNYVNFVVVLLHPIL
;
A
#
# COMPACT_ATOMS: atom_id res chain seq x y z
N MET A 1 -16.15 72.55 -7.17
CA MET A 1 -16.88 71.34 -6.71
C MET A 1 -16.84 71.28 -5.19
N PRO A 2 -17.91 70.86 -4.49
CA PRO A 2 -18.03 71.01 -3.03
C PRO A 2 -17.13 70.08 -2.19
N ILE A 3 -16.60 69.00 -2.77
CA ILE A 3 -15.83 67.95 -2.06
C ILE A 3 -14.33 68.27 -1.99
N ILE A 4 -13.78 68.92 -3.02
CA ILE A 4 -12.37 69.37 -3.08
C ILE A 4 -12.05 70.58 -2.19
N ASN A 5 -13.07 71.20 -1.58
CA ASN A 5 -12.92 72.40 -0.73
C ASN A 5 -13.00 72.09 0.78
N GLY A 6 -12.64 70.88 1.21
CA GLY A 6 -12.46 70.55 2.64
C GLY A 6 -13.76 70.43 3.47
N ARG A 7 -14.91 70.18 2.84
CA ARG A 7 -16.15 69.86 3.57
C ARG A 7 -16.24 68.35 3.79
N ASP A 8 -16.38 67.92 5.05
CA ASP A 8 -16.48 66.50 5.42
C ASP A 8 -17.84 65.91 5.00
N VAL A 9 -17.88 65.42 3.76
CA VAL A 9 -19.06 64.82 3.14
C VAL A 9 -19.42 63.43 3.72
N ILE A 10 -18.49 62.77 4.43
CA ILE A 10 -18.73 61.43 5.01
C ILE A 10 -19.71 61.53 6.19
N ALA A 11 -19.69 62.65 6.92
CA ALA A 11 -20.60 62.92 8.03
C ALA A 11 -22.07 63.18 7.60
N GLN A 12 -22.32 63.59 6.35
CA GLN A 12 -23.65 63.99 5.86
C GLN A 12 -24.44 62.91 5.12
N ALA A 13 -23.79 61.83 4.68
CA ALA A 13 -24.47 60.76 3.95
C ALA A 13 -25.23 59.83 4.93
N GLN A 14 -26.56 59.87 4.88
CA GLN A 14 -27.40 58.92 5.63
C GLN A 14 -27.14 57.49 5.14
N SER A 15 -27.14 56.53 6.08
CA SER A 15 -26.68 55.15 5.90
C SER A 15 -27.32 54.42 4.71
N GLY A 16 -26.52 53.63 3.99
CA GLY A 16 -26.95 52.78 2.87
C GLY A 16 -27.07 53.52 1.54
N THR A 17 -26.40 53.00 0.50
CA THR A 17 -26.37 53.45 -0.93
C THR A 17 -25.88 54.88 -1.26
N GLY A 18 -26.15 55.88 -0.42
CA GLY A 18 -25.73 57.27 -0.65
C GLY A 18 -24.21 57.49 -0.55
N LYS A 19 -23.56 56.82 0.40
CA LYS A 19 -22.10 56.89 0.61
C LYS A 19 -21.32 56.35 -0.59
N THR A 20 -21.71 55.17 -1.07
CA THR A 20 -21.07 54.52 -2.22
C THR A 20 -21.22 55.34 -3.49
N SER A 21 -22.41 55.92 -3.72
CA SER A 21 -22.68 56.79 -4.88
C SER A 21 -21.85 58.08 -4.83
N MET A 22 -21.69 58.67 -3.64
CA MET A 22 -20.91 59.90 -3.45
C MET A 22 -19.40 59.68 -3.60
N ILE A 23 -18.89 58.54 -3.12
CA ILE A 23 -17.49 58.14 -3.33
C ILE A 23 -17.24 57.89 -4.83
N ALA A 24 -18.11 57.14 -5.51
CA ALA A 24 -17.99 56.87 -6.94
C ALA A 24 -17.99 58.16 -7.78
N LEU A 25 -18.89 59.11 -7.49
CA LEU A 25 -18.92 60.41 -8.17
C LEU A 25 -17.65 61.23 -7.93
N THR A 26 -17.10 61.21 -6.72
CA THR A 26 -15.85 61.93 -6.38
C THR A 26 -14.66 61.32 -7.13
N VAL A 27 -14.55 59.99 -7.15
CA VAL A 27 -13.50 59.29 -7.90
C VAL A 27 -13.61 59.61 -9.40
N CYS A 28 -14.82 59.56 -9.97
CA CYS A 28 -15.04 59.93 -11.38
C CYS A 28 -14.69 61.40 -11.72
N GLN A 29 -14.65 62.30 -10.73
CA GLN A 29 -14.25 63.71 -10.92
C GLN A 29 -12.74 63.93 -10.80
N VAL A 30 -12.01 62.97 -10.22
CA VAL A 30 -10.54 63.04 -10.01
C VAL A 30 -9.80 62.17 -11.03
N VAL A 31 -10.45 61.15 -11.61
CA VAL A 31 -9.89 60.34 -12.71
C VAL A 31 -9.79 61.20 -13.97
N ASP A 32 -8.58 61.30 -14.52
CA ASP A 32 -8.34 62.07 -15.74
C ASP A 32 -8.70 61.22 -16.96
N THR A 33 -9.90 61.44 -17.50
CA THR A 33 -10.41 60.67 -18.65
C THR A 33 -9.66 60.95 -19.95
N ALA A 34 -8.74 61.93 -19.97
CA ALA A 34 -7.83 62.16 -21.08
C ALA A 34 -6.62 61.20 -21.08
N SER A 35 -6.31 60.57 -19.94
CA SER A 35 -5.25 59.57 -19.80
C SER A 35 -5.67 58.22 -20.40
N ARG A 36 -4.94 57.77 -21.44
CA ARG A 36 -5.20 56.50 -22.14
C ARG A 36 -4.91 55.26 -21.26
N GLU A 37 -4.06 55.41 -20.25
CA GLU A 37 -3.64 54.32 -19.36
C GLU A 37 -4.69 54.08 -18.25
N GLU A 38 -5.22 55.15 -17.65
CA GLU A 38 -6.29 55.09 -16.64
C GLU A 38 -7.61 54.58 -17.23
N THR A 39 -7.96 55.02 -18.44
CA THR A 39 -9.14 54.52 -19.16
C THR A 39 -9.03 53.04 -19.54
N GLY A 40 -7.83 52.55 -19.86
CA GLY A 40 -7.59 51.13 -20.14
C GLY A 40 -7.82 50.24 -18.91
N ALA A 41 -7.24 50.62 -17.76
CA ALA A 41 -7.41 49.89 -16.51
C ALA A 41 -8.87 49.87 -16.03
N LEU A 42 -9.56 51.01 -16.13
CA LEU A 42 -10.97 51.14 -15.73
C LEU A 42 -11.89 50.28 -16.61
N GLN A 43 -11.65 50.25 -17.92
CA GLN A 43 -12.42 49.42 -18.84
C GLN A 43 -12.20 47.92 -18.60
N ALA A 44 -10.97 47.51 -18.27
CA ALA A 44 -10.67 46.12 -17.91
C ALA A 44 -11.39 45.70 -16.61
N ALA A 45 -11.37 46.57 -15.59
CA ALA A 45 -12.09 46.34 -14.33
C ALA A 45 -13.61 46.23 -14.56
N LYS A 46 -14.18 47.12 -15.38
CA LYS A 46 -15.60 47.10 -15.76
C LYS A 46 -15.99 45.78 -16.44
N ASN A 47 -15.26 45.38 -17.47
CA ASN A 47 -15.52 44.13 -18.19
C ASN A 47 -15.43 42.89 -17.27
N LYS A 48 -14.52 42.92 -16.29
CA LYS A 48 -14.38 41.83 -15.31
C LYS A 48 -15.58 41.76 -14.37
N LEU A 49 -16.05 42.91 -13.91
CA LEU A 49 -17.20 43.00 -13.01
C LEU A 49 -18.49 42.58 -13.74
N GLU A 50 -18.68 43.02 -14.97
CA GLU A 50 -19.83 42.65 -15.81
C GLU A 50 -19.91 41.12 -15.98
N LYS A 51 -18.79 40.45 -16.28
CA LYS A 51 -18.73 38.98 -16.36
C LYS A 51 -19.09 38.30 -15.04
N GLN A 52 -18.62 38.82 -13.91
CA GLN A 52 -18.93 38.25 -12.60
C GLN A 52 -20.42 38.41 -12.26
N VAL A 53 -21.03 39.54 -12.60
CA VAL A 53 -22.46 39.77 -12.40
C VAL A 53 -23.30 38.85 -13.28
N GLU A 54 -22.92 38.65 -14.54
CA GLU A 54 -23.58 37.69 -15.43
C GLU A 54 -23.49 36.26 -14.88
N GLU A 55 -22.30 35.82 -14.47
CA GLU A 55 -22.08 34.48 -13.89
C GLU A 55 -22.92 34.26 -12.62
N LEU A 56 -22.92 35.23 -11.70
CA LEU A 56 -23.71 35.16 -10.48
C LEU A 56 -25.21 35.17 -10.76
N THR A 57 -25.64 35.93 -11.77
CA THR A 57 -27.05 35.95 -12.21
C THR A 57 -27.46 34.59 -12.76
N TRP A 58 -26.62 33.96 -13.59
CA TRP A 58 -26.84 32.59 -14.08
C TRP A 58 -26.91 31.56 -12.94
N ARG A 59 -25.98 31.62 -11.98
CA ARG A 59 -25.98 30.72 -10.81
C ARG A 59 -27.23 30.88 -9.96
N LEU A 60 -27.64 32.11 -9.68
CA LEU A 60 -28.85 32.38 -8.90
C LEU A 60 -30.12 31.92 -9.62
N GLN A 61 -30.20 32.07 -10.94
CA GLN A 61 -31.31 31.55 -11.74
C GLN A 61 -31.36 30.02 -11.74
N LEU A 62 -30.19 29.36 -11.81
CA LEU A 62 -30.09 27.91 -11.70
C LEU A 62 -30.53 27.44 -10.31
N GLU A 63 -30.04 28.07 -9.25
CA GLU A 63 -30.41 27.75 -7.87
C GLU A 63 -31.90 27.96 -7.60
N LYS A 64 -32.49 29.04 -8.14
CA LYS A 64 -33.94 29.29 -8.07
C LYS A 64 -34.76 28.23 -8.80
N ARG A 65 -34.28 27.71 -9.95
CA ARG A 65 -34.91 26.56 -10.62
C ARG A 65 -34.78 25.28 -9.81
N MET A 66 -33.65 25.07 -9.14
CA MET A 66 -33.40 23.89 -8.30
C MET A 66 -34.24 23.87 -7.00
N ARG A 67 -34.69 25.03 -6.50
CA ARG A 67 -35.57 25.15 -5.33
C ARG A 67 -37.07 24.96 -5.62
N GLY A 68 -37.46 24.67 -6.87
CA GLY A 68 -38.84 24.30 -7.17
C GLY A 68 -39.19 22.92 -6.59
N PRO A 69 -40.31 22.77 -5.86
CA PRO A 69 -40.67 21.50 -5.19
C PRO A 69 -40.83 20.32 -6.16
N ASP A 70 -41.22 20.58 -7.42
CA ASP A 70 -41.45 19.54 -8.42
C ASP A 70 -40.19 19.12 -9.20
N PHE A 71 -39.18 19.99 -9.29
CA PHE A 71 -37.97 19.73 -10.10
C PHE A 71 -36.92 18.90 -9.35
N CYS A 72 -36.84 19.04 -8.02
CA CYS A 72 -35.90 18.25 -7.20
C CYS A 72 -36.29 16.76 -7.17
N MET A 73 -37.59 16.46 -7.14
CA MET A 73 -38.08 15.07 -7.09
C MET A 73 -37.77 14.28 -8.36
N ILE A 74 -37.91 14.89 -9.55
CA ILE A 74 -37.66 14.20 -10.84
C ILE A 74 -36.17 13.88 -11.00
N PHE A 75 -35.28 14.80 -10.65
CA PHE A 75 -33.83 14.55 -10.73
C PHE A 75 -33.35 13.53 -9.69
N VAL A 76 -33.90 13.55 -8.48
CA VAL A 76 -33.61 12.55 -7.45
C VAL A 76 -34.14 11.17 -7.87
N LEU A 77 -35.35 11.09 -8.43
CA LEU A 77 -35.91 9.84 -8.95
C LEU A 77 -35.10 9.31 -10.14
N LEU A 78 -34.68 10.17 -11.09
CA LEU A 78 -33.84 9.76 -12.21
C LEU A 78 -32.46 9.27 -11.76
N PHE A 79 -31.86 9.92 -10.76
CA PHE A 79 -30.61 9.48 -10.15
C PHE A 79 -30.76 8.13 -9.46
N ILE A 80 -31.82 7.95 -8.68
CA ILE A 80 -32.15 6.68 -8.01
C ILE A 80 -32.38 5.59 -9.05
N ILE A 81 -33.18 5.83 -10.09
CA ILE A 81 -33.44 4.87 -11.18
C ILE A 81 -32.14 4.49 -11.88
N SER A 82 -31.29 5.47 -12.22
CA SER A 82 -29.98 5.19 -12.85
C SER A 82 -29.07 4.36 -11.95
N CYS A 83 -29.05 4.63 -10.64
CA CYS A 83 -28.31 3.82 -9.68
C CYS A 83 -28.87 2.40 -9.53
N LEU A 84 -30.20 2.24 -9.56
CA LEU A 84 -30.85 0.93 -9.52
C LEU A 84 -30.55 0.12 -10.79
N THR A 85 -30.57 0.73 -11.97
CA THR A 85 -30.19 0.05 -13.22
C THR A 85 -28.75 -0.44 -13.17
N LEU A 86 -27.82 0.41 -12.71
CA LEU A 86 -26.40 0.04 -12.57
C LEU A 86 -26.18 -1.10 -11.56
N LEU A 87 -26.97 -1.12 -10.48
CA LEU A 87 -26.91 -2.21 -9.49
C LEU A 87 -27.38 -3.55 -10.08
N VAL A 88 -28.39 -3.54 -10.95
CA VAL A 88 -28.86 -4.74 -11.64
C VAL A 88 -27.81 -5.28 -12.59
N ASP A 89 -27.20 -4.41 -13.41
CA ASP A 89 -26.12 -4.81 -14.34
C ASP A 89 -24.91 -5.40 -13.60
N LEU A 90 -24.57 -4.82 -12.45
CA LEU A 90 -23.48 -5.32 -11.61
C LEU A 90 -23.79 -6.70 -11.00
N GLU A 91 -25.02 -6.92 -10.54
CA GLU A 91 -25.42 -8.22 -9.99
C GLU A 91 -25.46 -9.29 -11.10
N GLU A 92 -25.89 -8.94 -12.32
CA GLU A 92 -25.82 -9.85 -13.49
C GLU A 92 -24.37 -10.23 -13.83
N ALA A 93 -23.47 -9.24 -13.94
CA ALA A 93 -22.05 -9.50 -14.19
C ALA A 93 -21.43 -10.42 -13.11
N LYS A 94 -21.73 -10.16 -11.84
CA LYS A 94 -21.30 -11.00 -10.71
C LYS A 94 -21.83 -12.43 -10.79
N THR A 95 -23.08 -12.63 -11.20
CA THR A 95 -23.62 -13.99 -11.40
C THR A 95 -22.93 -14.71 -12.56
N GLN A 96 -22.63 -14.00 -13.65
CA GLN A 96 -21.92 -14.55 -14.81
C GLN A 96 -20.48 -14.98 -14.44
N GLU A 97 -19.75 -14.17 -13.67
CA GLU A 97 -18.40 -14.52 -13.23
C GLU A 97 -18.39 -15.70 -12.27
N ASN A 98 -19.35 -15.78 -11.35
CA ASN A 98 -19.49 -16.94 -10.47
C ASN A 98 -19.72 -18.23 -11.26
N ALA A 99 -20.52 -18.19 -12.33
CA ALA A 99 -20.72 -19.35 -13.21
C ALA A 99 -19.41 -19.76 -13.93
N LYS A 100 -18.63 -18.79 -14.42
CA LYS A 100 -17.32 -19.05 -15.03
C LYS A 100 -16.33 -19.67 -14.05
N LEU A 101 -16.27 -19.15 -12.83
CA LEU A 101 -15.41 -19.69 -11.77
C LEU A 101 -15.81 -21.11 -11.36
N GLN A 102 -17.11 -21.40 -11.27
CA GLN A 102 -17.60 -22.75 -11.00
C GLN A 102 -17.20 -23.74 -12.11
N SER A 103 -17.31 -23.33 -13.37
CA SER A 103 -16.87 -24.16 -14.50
C SER A 103 -15.36 -24.45 -14.44
N ALA A 104 -14.53 -23.41 -14.26
CA ALA A 104 -13.09 -23.57 -14.17
C ALA A 104 -12.66 -24.46 -13.00
N LEU A 105 -13.36 -24.39 -11.87
CA LEU A 105 -13.11 -25.27 -10.73
C LEU A 105 -13.42 -26.73 -11.05
N GLN A 106 -14.52 -27.02 -11.75
CA GLN A 106 -14.86 -28.38 -12.18
C GLN A 106 -13.82 -28.94 -13.15
N ASP A 107 -13.34 -28.12 -14.09
CA ASP A 107 -12.29 -28.52 -15.03
C ASP A 107 -10.98 -28.87 -14.32
N ILE A 108 -10.57 -28.04 -13.34
CA ILE A 108 -9.36 -28.31 -12.53
C ILE A 108 -9.52 -29.59 -11.70
N GLN A 109 -10.71 -29.84 -11.13
CA GLN A 109 -11.00 -31.06 -10.39
C GLN A 109 -10.93 -32.31 -11.29
N LEU A 110 -11.43 -32.21 -12.52
CA LEU A 110 -11.33 -33.27 -13.52
C LEU A 110 -9.88 -33.54 -13.89
N GLN A 111 -9.11 -32.50 -14.23
CA GLN A 111 -7.68 -32.59 -14.54
C GLN A 111 -6.88 -33.22 -13.40
N PHE A 112 -7.20 -32.89 -12.15
CA PHE A 112 -6.57 -33.49 -10.98
C PHE A 112 -6.87 -35.00 -10.89
N LYS A 113 -8.12 -35.41 -11.17
CA LYS A 113 -8.53 -36.81 -11.17
C LYS A 113 -7.81 -37.59 -12.28
N GLU A 114 -7.75 -37.05 -13.49
CA GLU A 114 -7.04 -37.64 -14.64
C GLU A 114 -5.53 -37.78 -14.35
N THR A 115 -4.90 -36.74 -13.83
CA THR A 115 -3.47 -36.76 -13.45
C THR A 115 -3.20 -37.81 -12.37
N LYS A 116 -4.09 -37.93 -11.39
CA LYS A 116 -3.99 -38.94 -10.32
C LYS A 116 -4.09 -40.37 -10.88
N GLU A 117 -4.95 -40.59 -11.86
CA GLU A 117 -5.09 -41.89 -12.53
C GLU A 117 -3.85 -42.23 -13.38
N LEU A 118 -3.27 -41.25 -14.09
CA LEU A 118 -2.03 -41.44 -14.85
C LEU A 118 -0.84 -41.75 -13.94
N LEU A 119 -0.69 -41.02 -12.83
CA LEU A 119 0.37 -41.27 -11.84
C LEU A 119 0.24 -42.67 -11.20
N ALA A 120 -0.99 -43.14 -10.96
CA ALA A 120 -1.23 -44.48 -10.45
C ALA A 120 -0.78 -45.56 -11.45
N LYS A 121 -1.02 -45.36 -12.75
CA LYS A 121 -0.56 -46.26 -13.81
C LYS A 121 0.97 -46.27 -13.93
N GLU A 122 1.60 -45.10 -13.88
CA GLU A 122 3.07 -45.00 -13.90
C GLU A 122 3.71 -45.73 -12.71
N ARG A 123 3.15 -45.58 -11.51
CA ARG A 123 3.63 -46.28 -10.30
C ARG A 123 3.51 -47.80 -10.41
N GLU A 124 2.43 -48.31 -11.00
CA GLU A 124 2.28 -49.75 -11.24
C GLU A 124 3.27 -50.26 -12.31
N THR A 125 3.56 -49.47 -13.34
CA THR A 125 4.59 -49.83 -14.33
C THR A 125 6.00 -49.77 -13.75
N ALA A 126 6.30 -48.80 -12.88
CA ALA A 126 7.57 -48.69 -12.17
C ALA A 126 7.76 -49.83 -11.15
N LYS A 127 6.68 -50.24 -10.48
CA LYS A 127 6.68 -51.39 -9.55
C LYS A 127 6.95 -52.70 -10.27
N LYS A 128 6.38 -52.91 -11.46
CA LYS A 128 6.66 -54.07 -12.32
C LYS A 128 8.08 -54.06 -12.91
N ALA A 129 8.66 -52.87 -13.14
CA ALA A 129 10.06 -52.74 -13.56
C ALA A 129 11.07 -52.99 -12.42
N ALA A 130 10.65 -52.81 -11.16
CA ALA A 130 11.46 -53.04 -9.97
C ALA A 130 11.51 -54.52 -9.51
N GLU A 131 10.79 -55.44 -10.17
CA GLU A 131 10.74 -56.86 -9.80
C GLU A 131 11.94 -57.70 -10.33
N VAL A 132 12.89 -57.06 -11.02
CA VAL A 132 14.24 -57.64 -11.29
C VAL A 132 15.22 -57.06 -10.26
N VAL A 133 15.34 -57.75 -9.13
CA VAL A 133 16.17 -57.34 -7.99
C VAL A 133 17.66 -57.56 -8.31
N PRO A 134 18.55 -56.65 -7.88
CA PRO A 134 19.41 -56.99 -6.76
C PRO A 134 19.19 -56.04 -5.59
N ILE A 135 19.32 -56.61 -4.40
CA ILE A 135 19.25 -55.97 -3.09
C ILE A 135 20.16 -54.75 -3.10
N ILE A 136 19.56 -53.56 -3.10
CA ILE A 136 20.20 -52.35 -2.61
C ILE A 136 19.46 -52.01 -1.34
N GLN A 137 20.20 -52.07 -0.24
CA GLN A 137 19.79 -51.54 1.05
C GLN A 137 19.63 -50.03 0.84
N GLU A 138 18.40 -49.59 0.55
CA GLU A 138 18.07 -48.17 0.44
C GLU A 138 18.10 -47.59 1.86
N VAL A 139 19.29 -47.16 2.28
CA VAL A 139 19.39 -46.14 3.30
C VAL A 139 18.87 -44.87 2.65
N SER A 140 17.63 -44.51 2.93
CA SER A 140 17.09 -43.19 2.61
C SER A 140 17.81 -42.16 3.48
N VAL A 141 19.02 -41.76 3.06
CA VAL A 141 19.65 -40.53 3.54
C VAL A 141 18.96 -39.37 2.81
N VAL A 142 17.68 -39.14 3.11
CA VAL A 142 17.09 -37.82 2.92
C VAL A 142 17.58 -37.03 4.10
N ASP A 143 18.57 -36.18 3.88
CA ASP A 143 19.13 -35.33 4.91
C ASP A 143 18.01 -34.42 5.44
N PRO A 144 17.52 -34.61 6.69
CA PRO A 144 16.35 -33.91 7.21
C PRO A 144 16.51 -32.39 7.17
N VAL A 145 17.75 -31.90 7.17
CA VAL A 145 18.14 -30.48 7.06
C VAL A 145 17.80 -29.88 5.70
N MET A 146 18.00 -30.63 4.60
CA MET A 146 17.74 -30.10 3.25
C MET A 146 16.25 -30.02 2.96
N LEU A 147 15.47 -30.97 3.48
CA LEU A 147 14.02 -30.97 3.38
C LEU A 147 13.41 -29.79 4.13
N GLU A 148 13.92 -29.47 5.33
CA GLU A 148 13.48 -28.30 6.09
C GLU A 148 13.80 -27.00 5.34
N LYS A 149 15.00 -26.87 4.77
CA LYS A 149 15.40 -25.69 3.99
C LYS A 149 14.49 -25.44 2.78
N LEU A 150 14.24 -26.48 1.97
CA LEU A 150 13.37 -26.40 0.79
C LEU A 150 11.89 -26.13 1.17
N THR A 151 11.44 -26.62 2.31
CA THR A 151 10.09 -26.37 2.82
C THR A 151 9.91 -24.89 3.17
N ASN A 152 10.89 -24.29 3.84
CA ASN A 152 10.85 -22.87 4.21
C ASN A 152 10.93 -21.92 3.01
N GLU A 153 11.77 -22.23 2.01
CA GLU A 153 11.81 -21.47 0.77
C GLU A 153 10.47 -21.52 0.01
N ASN A 154 9.85 -22.71 -0.04
CA ASN A 154 8.52 -22.90 -0.63
C ASN A 154 7.44 -22.08 0.11
N GLU A 155 7.47 -22.06 1.43
CA GLU A 155 6.52 -21.28 2.23
C GLU A 155 6.67 -19.77 1.99
N LYS A 156 7.91 -19.27 1.91
CA LYS A 156 8.20 -17.87 1.58
C LYS A 156 7.68 -17.51 0.18
N LEU A 157 7.88 -18.39 -0.81
CA LEU A 157 7.33 -18.23 -2.16
C LEU A 157 5.80 -18.22 -2.19
N LYS A 158 5.14 -19.12 -1.45
CA LYS A 158 3.68 -19.16 -1.34
C LYS A 158 3.12 -17.85 -0.76
N SER A 159 3.79 -17.25 0.22
CA SER A 159 3.35 -15.98 0.81
C SER A 159 3.39 -14.81 -0.21
N GLU A 160 4.44 -14.73 -1.02
CA GLU A 160 4.56 -13.73 -2.07
C GLU A 160 3.54 -13.93 -3.18
N GLU A 161 3.33 -15.18 -3.59
CA GLU A 161 2.36 -15.51 -4.63
C GLU A 161 0.92 -15.21 -4.17
N CYS A 162 0.59 -15.47 -2.91
CA CYS A 162 -0.70 -15.11 -2.33
C CYS A 162 -0.94 -13.60 -2.37
N LEU A 163 0.04 -12.79 -1.95
CA LEU A 163 -0.05 -11.33 -1.99
C LEU A 163 -0.18 -10.80 -3.43
N ARG A 164 0.50 -11.42 -4.40
CA ARG A 164 0.38 -11.07 -5.82
C ARG A 164 -1.03 -11.36 -6.35
N LYS A 165 -1.52 -12.59 -6.15
CA LYS A 165 -2.87 -13.00 -6.57
C LYS A 165 -3.94 -12.09 -5.98
N GLU A 166 -3.75 -11.66 -4.73
CA GLU A 166 -4.73 -10.80 -4.08
C GLU A 166 -4.73 -9.36 -4.59
N ARG A 167 -3.56 -8.84 -4.97
CA ARG A 167 -3.47 -7.56 -5.67
C ARG A 167 -4.13 -7.63 -7.04
N GLU A 168 -3.88 -8.71 -7.78
CA GLU A 168 -4.55 -8.95 -9.07
C GLU A 168 -6.07 -9.05 -8.89
N ARG A 169 -6.54 -9.73 -7.85
CA ARG A 169 -7.97 -9.86 -7.56
C ARG A 169 -8.61 -8.51 -7.23
N VAL A 170 -7.93 -7.65 -6.47
CA VAL A 170 -8.43 -6.30 -6.22
C VAL A 170 -8.49 -5.51 -7.51
N SER A 171 -7.43 -5.55 -8.32
CA SER A 171 -7.37 -4.80 -9.58
C SER A 171 -8.44 -5.22 -10.58
N HIS A 172 -8.85 -6.49 -10.60
CA HIS A 172 -9.80 -7.02 -11.58
C HIS A 172 -11.26 -7.00 -11.08
N TYR A 173 -11.49 -7.16 -9.77
CA TYR A 173 -12.82 -7.44 -9.23
C TYR A 173 -13.28 -6.49 -8.12
N LEU A 174 -12.42 -5.59 -7.59
CA LEU A 174 -12.76 -4.70 -6.47
C LEU A 174 -12.41 -3.23 -6.78
N HIS A 175 -13.09 -2.31 -6.10
CA HIS A 175 -12.76 -0.89 -6.18
C HIS A 175 -11.39 -0.61 -5.51
N SER A 176 -10.58 0.29 -6.07
CA SER A 176 -9.22 0.59 -5.61
C SER A 176 -9.13 1.02 -4.14
N SER A 177 -10.20 1.62 -3.60
CA SER A 177 -10.31 1.97 -2.18
C SER A 177 -10.28 0.77 -1.23
N SER A 178 -10.53 -0.44 -1.73
CA SER A 178 -10.50 -1.69 -0.97
C SER A 178 -9.12 -2.33 -0.93
N GLU A 179 -8.19 -1.92 -1.80
CA GLU A 179 -6.85 -2.51 -1.91
C GLU A 179 -6.09 -2.45 -0.60
N THR A 180 -6.01 -1.26 0.01
CA THR A 180 -5.22 -1.02 1.21
C THR A 180 -5.73 -1.88 2.37
N LYS A 181 -7.04 -1.90 2.60
CA LYS A 181 -7.66 -2.63 3.72
C LYS A 181 -7.56 -4.15 3.55
N LEU A 182 -7.70 -4.65 2.32
CA LEU A 182 -7.60 -6.08 2.04
C LEU A 182 -6.15 -6.57 2.17
N LEU A 183 -5.19 -5.83 1.60
CA LEU A 183 -3.77 -6.17 1.70
C LEU A 183 -3.27 -6.11 3.14
N GLU A 184 -3.71 -5.14 3.93
CA GLU A 184 -3.39 -5.06 5.36
C GLU A 184 -3.87 -6.30 6.11
N LYS A 185 -5.12 -6.76 5.87
CA LYS A 185 -5.66 -7.96 6.52
C LYS A 185 -4.94 -9.24 6.09
N VAL A 186 -4.71 -9.40 4.80
CA VAL A 186 -4.00 -10.57 4.26
C VAL A 186 -2.56 -10.62 4.75
N GLN A 187 -1.86 -9.48 4.80
CA GLN A 187 -0.52 -9.39 5.37
C GLN A 187 -0.52 -9.67 6.86
N HIS A 188 -1.47 -9.13 7.61
CA HIS A 188 -1.57 -9.38 9.05
C HIS A 188 -1.78 -10.88 9.33
N GLU A 189 -2.71 -11.54 8.63
CA GLU A 189 -3.02 -12.96 8.82
C GLU A 189 -1.85 -13.87 8.43
N LEU A 190 -1.23 -13.64 7.27
CA LEU A 190 -0.12 -14.45 6.75
C LEU A 190 1.17 -14.24 7.53
N LEU A 191 1.43 -13.04 8.03
CA LEU A 191 2.73 -12.68 8.56
C LEU A 191 2.72 -12.53 10.08
N VAL A 192 1.74 -11.94 10.77
CA VAL A 192 1.86 -11.79 12.24
C VAL A 192 1.94 -13.14 12.97
N THR A 193 1.21 -14.16 12.50
CA THR A 193 1.19 -15.49 13.10
C THR A 193 2.37 -16.37 12.64
N TYR A 194 2.83 -16.20 11.40
CA TYR A 194 3.83 -17.08 10.77
C TYR A 194 5.25 -16.48 10.74
N ALA A 195 5.37 -15.16 10.70
CA ALA A 195 6.63 -14.42 10.65
C ALA A 195 7.52 -14.69 11.86
N ASN A 196 6.97 -14.59 13.06
CA ASN A 196 7.73 -14.83 14.28
C ASN A 196 8.28 -16.27 14.31
N ARG A 197 7.48 -17.25 13.86
CA ARG A 197 7.93 -18.64 13.72
C ARG A 197 9.03 -18.82 12.67
N LEU A 198 8.93 -18.16 11.51
CA LEU A 198 9.94 -18.25 10.45
C LEU A 198 11.27 -17.60 10.88
N LEU A 199 11.23 -16.48 11.59
CA LEU A 199 12.43 -15.77 12.03
C LEU A 199 13.25 -16.56 13.05
N GLU A 200 12.58 -17.32 13.91
CA GLU A 200 13.17 -18.07 15.01
C GLU A 200 13.63 -19.50 14.64
N LYS A 201 13.37 -19.98 13.41
CA LYS A 201 13.83 -21.32 13.00
C LYS A 201 15.36 -21.45 13.04
N GLU A 202 15.84 -22.55 13.62
CA GLU A 202 17.24 -22.74 14.00
C GLU A 202 18.20 -22.83 12.79
N HIS A 203 17.74 -23.41 11.68
CA HIS A 203 18.55 -23.68 10.48
C HIS A 203 18.14 -22.91 9.22
N SER A 204 17.02 -22.18 9.25
CA SER A 204 16.49 -21.46 8.09
C SER A 204 15.97 -20.05 8.41
N GLY A 205 15.91 -19.72 9.70
CA GLY A 205 15.44 -18.42 10.17
C GLY A 205 16.47 -17.32 9.96
N CYS A 206 16.14 -16.12 10.45
CA CYS A 206 16.96 -14.94 10.22
C CYS A 206 18.41 -15.11 10.73
N ARG A 207 18.61 -15.84 11.83
CA ARG A 207 19.95 -16.13 12.37
C ARG A 207 20.78 -17.02 11.45
N ALA A 208 20.16 -18.03 10.83
CA ALA A 208 20.85 -18.90 9.90
C ALA A 208 21.26 -18.15 8.63
N LEU A 209 20.37 -17.30 8.10
CA LEU A 209 20.66 -16.46 6.94
C LEU A 209 21.82 -15.48 7.18
N LEU A 210 21.93 -14.95 8.39
CA LEU A 210 23.05 -14.06 8.78
C LEU A 210 24.37 -14.82 8.90
N ARG A 211 24.37 -16.01 9.53
CA ARG A 211 25.59 -16.85 9.65
C ARG A 211 26.11 -17.34 8.30
N ASP A 212 25.20 -17.67 7.38
CA ASP A 212 25.52 -18.26 6.08
C ASP A 212 25.69 -17.20 4.97
N ASP A 213 25.66 -15.92 5.33
CA ASP A 213 25.83 -14.76 4.43
C ASP A 213 24.86 -14.78 3.22
N LYS A 214 23.60 -15.18 3.46
CA LYS A 214 22.55 -15.33 2.44
C LYS A 214 21.86 -13.99 2.13
N VAL A 215 22.60 -13.08 1.52
CA VAL A 215 22.19 -11.68 1.28
C VAL A 215 20.91 -11.56 0.44
N GLU A 216 20.73 -12.40 -0.58
CA GLU A 216 19.54 -12.39 -1.44
C GLU A 216 18.28 -12.75 -0.66
N ASP A 217 18.38 -13.75 0.22
CA ASP A 217 17.29 -14.19 1.07
C ASP A 217 16.96 -13.18 2.17
N LEU A 218 17.99 -12.55 2.75
CA LEU A 218 17.83 -11.44 3.68
C LEU A 218 17.15 -10.25 3.01
N SER A 219 17.54 -9.89 1.80
CA SER A 219 16.92 -8.81 1.01
C SER A 219 15.46 -9.13 0.68
N ARG A 220 15.17 -10.37 0.30
CA ARG A 220 13.80 -10.85 0.07
C ARG A 220 12.96 -10.82 1.35
N MET A 221 13.54 -11.20 2.49
CA MET A 221 12.89 -11.10 3.80
C MET A 221 12.62 -9.63 4.16
N TYR A 222 13.58 -8.73 4.00
CA TYR A 222 13.38 -7.30 4.25
C TYR A 222 12.22 -6.72 3.42
N ARG A 223 12.17 -7.02 2.11
CA ARG A 223 11.09 -6.56 1.21
C ARG A 223 9.70 -7.06 1.59
N LEU A 224 9.61 -8.24 2.20
CA LEU A 224 8.36 -8.79 2.72
C LEU A 224 7.92 -8.05 3.99
N TYR A 225 8.84 -7.86 4.93
CA TYR A 225 8.53 -7.31 6.25
C TYR A 225 8.42 -5.78 6.29
N CYS A 226 9.10 -5.05 5.39
CA CYS A 226 9.04 -3.58 5.34
C CYS A 226 7.66 -3.03 4.94
N LYS A 227 6.83 -3.86 4.31
CA LYS A 227 5.47 -3.49 3.88
C LYS A 227 4.44 -3.57 5.00
N ILE A 228 4.80 -4.20 6.12
CA ILE A 228 3.91 -4.42 7.26
C ILE A 228 4.15 -3.33 8.31
N PRO A 229 3.10 -2.69 8.84
CA PRO A 229 3.23 -1.81 10.01
C PRO A 229 3.92 -2.55 11.17
N ARG A 230 5.06 -2.02 11.65
CA ARG A 230 5.92 -2.64 12.68
C ARG A 230 6.47 -4.04 12.34
N GLY A 231 6.41 -4.47 11.07
CA GLY A 231 6.93 -5.79 10.68
C GLY A 231 8.45 -5.93 10.87
N LEU A 232 9.21 -4.86 10.71
CA LEU A 232 10.66 -4.90 10.86
C LEU A 232 11.14 -4.97 12.32
N GLU A 233 10.28 -4.73 13.32
CA GLU A 233 10.68 -4.79 14.74
C GLU A 233 11.24 -6.17 15.13
N PRO A 234 10.54 -7.30 14.88
CA PRO A 234 11.08 -8.64 15.12
C PRO A 234 12.40 -8.91 14.41
N VAL A 235 12.50 -8.51 13.13
CA VAL A 235 13.71 -8.72 12.31
C VAL A 235 14.90 -7.96 12.91
N ALA A 236 14.69 -6.69 13.25
CA ALA A 236 15.70 -5.85 13.89
C ALA A 236 16.11 -6.41 15.25
N ASN A 237 15.17 -6.98 16.01
CA ASN A 237 15.46 -7.55 17.31
C ASN A 237 16.34 -8.82 17.18
N VAL A 238 16.03 -9.71 16.24
CA VAL A 238 16.85 -10.89 15.95
C VAL A 238 18.24 -10.50 15.45
N PHE A 239 18.32 -9.51 14.55
CA PHE A 239 19.59 -8.99 14.06
C PHE A 239 20.45 -8.40 15.20
N LYS A 240 19.85 -7.57 16.06
CA LYS A 240 20.51 -7.00 17.25
C LYS A 240 21.06 -8.09 18.16
N GLN A 241 20.26 -9.11 18.45
CA GLN A 241 20.69 -10.23 19.29
C GLN A 241 21.85 -11.02 18.66
N HIS A 242 21.81 -11.24 17.34
CA HIS A 242 22.87 -11.95 16.62
C HIS A 242 24.19 -11.18 16.66
N VAL A 243 24.19 -9.90 16.31
CA VAL A 243 25.38 -9.03 16.37
C VAL A 243 25.92 -8.93 17.79
N THR A 244 25.03 -8.81 18.78
CA THR A 244 25.44 -8.77 20.20
C THR A 244 26.14 -10.06 20.58
N ALA A 245 25.55 -11.23 20.24
CA ALA A 245 26.10 -12.54 20.57
C ALA A 245 27.49 -12.74 19.94
N GLU A 246 27.65 -12.44 18.65
CA GLU A 246 28.94 -12.54 17.95
C GLU A 246 29.98 -11.59 18.56
N GLY A 247 29.59 -10.33 18.82
CA GLY A 247 30.45 -9.36 19.48
C GLY A 247 30.93 -9.82 20.86
N THR A 248 30.05 -10.36 21.70
CA THR A 248 30.45 -10.92 23.01
C THR A 248 31.38 -12.12 22.87
N ALA A 249 31.15 -12.99 21.89
CA ALA A 249 32.00 -14.16 21.66
C ALA A 249 33.43 -13.73 21.26
N LEU A 250 33.57 -12.77 20.36
CA LEU A 250 34.87 -12.22 19.95
C LEU A 250 35.61 -11.55 21.10
N VAL A 251 34.91 -10.76 21.92
CA VAL A 251 35.51 -10.13 23.11
C VAL A 251 35.97 -11.17 24.12
N GLN A 252 35.21 -12.24 24.33
CA GLN A 252 35.60 -13.32 25.24
C GLN A 252 36.81 -14.08 24.71
N GLN A 253 36.85 -14.42 23.42
CA GLN A 253 38.02 -15.02 22.78
C GLN A 253 39.28 -14.16 22.96
N ALA A 254 39.16 -12.84 22.79
CA ALA A 254 40.28 -11.93 22.99
C ALA A 254 40.76 -11.92 24.46
N LYS A 255 39.84 -11.92 25.43
CA LYS A 255 40.18 -12.01 26.87
C LYS A 255 40.86 -13.33 27.22
N ASP A 256 40.36 -14.45 26.70
CA ASP A 256 40.91 -15.77 26.96
C ASP A 256 42.30 -15.92 26.35
N ALA A 257 42.52 -15.36 25.14
CA ALA A 257 43.84 -15.31 24.51
C ALA A 257 44.85 -14.49 25.33
N VAL A 258 44.45 -13.34 25.86
CA VAL A 258 45.30 -12.51 26.74
C VAL A 258 45.59 -13.23 28.06
N SER A 259 44.59 -13.85 28.69
CA SER A 259 44.76 -14.63 29.92
C SER A 259 45.73 -15.81 29.72
N ASN A 260 45.60 -16.52 28.61
CA ASN A 260 46.52 -17.61 28.25
C ASN A 260 47.95 -17.10 28.03
N TYR A 261 48.13 -15.93 27.42
CA TYR A 261 49.45 -15.32 27.25
C TYR A 261 50.07 -14.93 28.60
N VAL A 262 49.30 -14.31 29.49
CA VAL A 262 49.75 -13.96 30.85
C VAL A 262 50.09 -15.21 31.64
N ASN A 263 49.27 -16.26 31.59
CA ASN A 263 49.59 -17.54 32.21
C ASN A 263 50.84 -18.18 31.63
N PHE A 264 51.02 -18.18 30.30
CA PHE A 264 52.22 -18.71 29.65
C PHE A 264 53.49 -17.97 30.10
N VAL A 265 53.43 -16.64 30.20
CA VAL A 265 54.53 -15.80 30.69
C VAL A 265 54.82 -16.06 32.17
N VAL A 266 53.78 -16.16 33.01
CA VAL A 266 53.93 -16.48 34.45
C VAL A 266 54.51 -17.87 34.67
N VAL A 267 54.02 -18.89 33.95
CA VAL A 267 54.51 -20.28 34.05
C VAL A 267 55.96 -20.40 33.58
N LEU A 268 56.38 -19.65 32.56
CA LEU A 268 57.77 -19.66 32.08
C LEU A 268 58.75 -18.87 32.96
N LEU A 269 58.28 -17.84 33.67
CA LEU A 269 59.13 -17.03 34.56
C LEU A 269 59.21 -17.60 35.99
N HIS A 270 58.26 -18.43 36.41
CA HIS A 270 58.24 -19.05 37.74
C HIS A 270 59.45 -19.93 38.09
N PRO A 271 60.16 -20.62 37.15
CA PRO A 271 61.38 -21.37 37.47
C PRO A 271 62.66 -20.52 37.49
N ILE A 272 62.57 -19.23 37.13
CA ILE A 272 63.74 -18.34 36.93
C ILE A 272 63.91 -17.34 38.10
N LEU A 273 62.92 -17.24 39.01
CA LEU A 273 62.95 -16.45 40.25
C LEU A 273 63.14 -17.32 41.49
#